data_AF-A0A2U2PIF1-F1
#
_entry.id   AF-A0A2U2PIF1-F1
#
_cell.length_a   1.000
_cell.length_b   1.000
_cell.length_c   1.000
_cell.angle_alpha   90.00
_cell.angle_beta   90.00
_cell.angle_gamma   90.00
#
_symmetry.space_group_name_H-M   'P 1'
#
loop_
_entity.id
_entity.type
_entity.pdbx_description
1 polymer ?
#
loop_
_entity_poly.entity_id
_entity_poly.type
_entity_poly.pdbx_seq_one_letter_code
_entity_poly.pdbx_strand_id
1 'polypeptide(L)'
;MKEKDFPCYYVDSDNASKFAQKTYKVFIWVSIGFMFLATLVDSLDFFQEIKRYTGIAVFISGAMTLLLTLLKPEKSWYKGRAIAESMKTLSWRYMMHIDPFDANDDRQNLIRFTDRISAINAQANQDGFIPKPNKYHSDVITAEMDAIRNKNLLERKDYYKTHRIENQISWYRQKSINYKLAGNICSWAIFVCQLIAGFYLVKNNGQNTSVNLNGIMVFIATSLIAIVELYKFKDLHQAYALTHQELNIIKTRFGIIQDQRSFNQFVLEAEQAISREHTMWLARRIG
;
A
#
# COMPACT_ATOMS: atom_id res chain seq x y z
N MET A 1 10.96 14.71 -9.69
CA MET A 1 10.32 15.00 -8.39
C MET A 1 10.46 13.81 -7.43
N LYS A 2 10.97 14.05 -6.23
CA LYS A 2 11.13 13.10 -5.12
C LYS A 2 10.01 13.28 -4.09
N GLU A 3 9.82 12.32 -3.18
CA GLU A 3 8.77 12.38 -2.15
C GLU A 3 8.85 13.64 -1.26
N LYS A 4 10.07 14.14 -1.01
CA LYS A 4 10.32 15.36 -0.22
C LYS A 4 9.96 16.67 -0.93
N ASP A 5 9.75 16.61 -2.25
CA ASP A 5 9.47 17.79 -3.06
C ASP A 5 7.96 18.12 -3.06
N PHE A 6 7.13 17.29 -2.42
CA PHE A 6 5.69 17.52 -2.25
C PHE A 6 5.38 18.35 -0.99
N PRO A 7 4.14 18.86 -0.82
CA PRO A 7 3.75 19.66 0.34
C PRO A 7 4.01 18.96 1.69
N CYS A 8 4.20 19.74 2.75
CA CYS A 8 4.37 19.22 4.12
C CYS A 8 3.31 18.19 4.52
N TYR A 9 2.04 18.46 4.22
CA TYR A 9 0.94 17.54 4.50
C TYR A 9 1.03 16.19 3.77
N TYR A 10 1.63 16.15 2.58
CA TYR A 10 1.93 14.88 1.91
C TYR A 10 2.93 14.07 2.74
N VAL A 11 4.05 14.71 3.11
CA VAL A 11 5.14 14.05 3.83
C VAL A 11 4.67 13.57 5.20
N ASP A 12 3.90 14.37 5.91
CA ASP A 12 3.35 14.03 7.23
C ASP A 12 2.40 12.82 7.14
N SER A 13 1.49 12.84 6.16
CA SER A 13 0.52 11.76 5.95
C SER A 13 1.19 10.46 5.48
N ASP A 14 2.18 10.56 4.59
CA ASP A 14 2.94 9.42 4.10
C ASP A 14 3.82 8.79 5.19
N ASN A 15 4.46 9.60 6.03
CA ASN A 15 5.22 9.12 7.18
C ASN A 15 4.32 8.41 8.21
N ALA A 16 3.16 9.00 8.54
CA ALA A 16 2.18 8.37 9.42
C ALA A 16 1.66 7.04 8.83
N SER A 17 1.40 7.01 7.52
CA SER A 17 0.99 5.82 6.77
C SER A 17 2.06 4.71 6.82
N LYS A 18 3.33 5.03 6.55
CA LYS A 18 4.47 4.10 6.62
C LYS A 18 4.68 3.57 8.03
N PHE A 19 4.58 4.42 9.05
CA PHE A 19 4.68 4.00 10.45
C PHE A 19 3.56 3.03 10.86
N ALA A 20 2.31 3.37 10.52
CA ALA A 20 1.16 2.52 10.78
C ALA A 20 1.25 1.18 10.05
N GLN A 21 1.70 1.19 8.77
CA GLN A 21 1.95 -0.04 8.01
C GLN A 21 3.00 -0.92 8.67
N LYS A 22 4.11 -0.34 9.14
CA LYS A 22 5.17 -1.08 9.83
C LYS A 22 4.63 -1.70 11.12
N THR A 23 3.89 -0.94 11.91
CA THR A 23 3.28 -1.40 13.17
C THR A 23 2.32 -2.57 12.92
N TYR A 24 1.43 -2.42 11.93
CA TYR A 24 0.51 -3.48 11.50
C TYR A 24 1.27 -4.77 11.11
N LYS A 25 2.30 -4.66 10.28
CA LYS A 25 3.13 -5.81 9.88
C LYS A 25 3.84 -6.46 11.07
N VAL A 26 4.39 -5.66 11.98
CA VAL A 26 5.09 -6.16 13.17
C VAL A 26 4.13 -7.00 14.02
N PHE A 27 2.94 -6.49 14.34
CA PHE A 27 2.00 -7.27 15.16
C PHE A 27 1.58 -8.59 14.50
N ILE A 28 1.33 -8.59 13.18
CA ILE A 28 0.99 -9.82 12.45
C ILE A 28 2.15 -10.81 12.47
N TRP A 29 3.37 -10.37 12.12
CA TRP A 29 4.52 -11.27 12.04
C TRP A 29 4.96 -11.78 13.42
N VAL A 30 4.84 -10.97 14.46
CA VAL A 30 5.09 -11.40 15.84
C VAL A 30 4.03 -12.42 16.27
N SER A 31 2.75 -12.18 16.00
CA SER A 31 1.68 -13.14 16.29
C SER A 31 1.89 -14.49 15.59
N ILE A 32 2.14 -14.48 14.28
CA ILE A 32 2.42 -15.69 13.50
C ILE A 32 3.71 -16.37 14.01
N GLY A 33 4.77 -15.61 14.29
CA GLY A 33 6.05 -16.13 14.75
C GLY A 33 5.95 -16.85 16.10
N PHE A 34 5.24 -16.26 17.07
CA PHE A 34 5.03 -16.91 18.36
C PHE A 34 4.09 -18.12 18.28
N MET A 35 3.06 -18.10 17.44
CA MET A 35 2.22 -19.28 17.20
C MET A 35 3.00 -20.40 16.52
N PHE A 36 3.89 -20.07 15.59
CA PHE A 36 4.78 -21.03 14.96
C PHE A 36 5.72 -21.68 15.99
N LEU A 37 6.35 -20.87 16.86
CA LEU A 37 7.20 -21.38 17.93
C LEU A 37 6.43 -22.29 18.90
N ALA A 38 5.21 -21.90 19.28
CA ALA A 38 4.36 -22.74 20.13
C ALA A 38 4.06 -24.09 19.46
N THR A 39 3.68 -24.08 18.19
CA THR A 39 3.40 -25.29 17.41
C THR A 39 4.64 -26.17 17.26
N LEU A 40 5.80 -25.55 17.03
CA LEU A 40 7.08 -26.25 16.87
C LEU A 40 7.49 -26.98 18.15
N VAL A 41 7.39 -26.32 19.31
CA VAL A 41 7.74 -26.91 20.61
C VAL A 41 6.76 -28.02 21.00
N ASP A 42 5.46 -27.82 20.74
CA ASP A 42 4.43 -28.84 21.01
C ASP A 42 4.68 -30.11 20.18
N SER A 43 5.10 -29.94 18.92
CA SER A 43 5.37 -31.02 17.97
C SER A 43 6.63 -31.83 18.27
N LEU A 44 7.48 -31.42 19.22
CA LEU A 44 8.72 -32.10 19.58
C LEU A 44 8.59 -32.73 20.98
N ASP A 45 8.65 -34.06 21.07
CA ASP A 45 8.47 -34.76 22.34
C ASP A 45 9.66 -34.66 23.32
N PHE A 46 10.81 -34.17 22.84
CA PHE A 46 12.03 -34.04 23.62
C PHE A 46 12.01 -32.90 24.65
N PHE A 47 11.06 -31.96 24.56
CA PHE A 47 11.07 -30.70 25.31
C PHE A 47 9.92 -30.58 26.33
N GLN A 48 9.57 -31.66 27.05
CA GLN A 48 8.43 -31.67 28.00
C GLN A 48 8.49 -30.54 29.06
N GLU A 49 9.67 -30.24 29.59
CA GLU A 49 9.89 -29.11 30.53
C GLU A 49 9.69 -27.73 29.91
N ILE A 50 9.84 -27.62 28.58
CA ILE A 50 9.65 -26.37 27.83
C ILE A 50 8.21 -26.24 27.32
N LYS A 51 7.49 -27.36 27.11
CA LYS A 51 6.09 -27.36 26.63
C LYS A 51 5.17 -26.51 27.50
N ARG A 52 5.38 -26.46 28.84
CA ARG A 52 4.63 -25.57 29.75
C ARG A 52 4.77 -24.08 29.42
N TYR A 53 5.88 -23.66 28.82
CA TYR A 53 6.12 -22.26 28.45
C TYR A 53 5.53 -21.89 27.08
N THR A 54 5.01 -22.85 26.30
CA THR A 54 4.31 -22.54 25.05
C THR A 54 3.06 -21.67 25.27
N GLY A 55 2.44 -21.78 26.45
CA GLY A 55 1.36 -20.88 26.87
C GLY A 55 1.76 -19.41 26.82
N ILE A 56 3.00 -19.06 27.19
CA ILE A 56 3.51 -17.68 27.10
C ILE A 56 3.53 -17.21 25.64
N ALA A 57 3.97 -18.05 24.71
CA ALA A 57 3.99 -17.72 23.29
C ALA A 57 2.55 -17.50 22.75
N VAL A 58 1.60 -18.34 23.16
CA VAL A 58 0.18 -18.18 22.81
C VAL A 58 -0.38 -16.88 23.40
N PHE A 59 -0.07 -16.54 24.65
CA PHE A 59 -0.47 -15.28 25.28
C PHE A 59 0.11 -14.06 24.56
N ILE A 60 1.39 -14.09 24.18
CA ILE A 60 2.01 -13.01 23.42
C ILE A 60 1.34 -12.85 22.05
N SER A 61 1.09 -13.96 21.36
CA SER A 61 0.37 -13.92 20.08
C SER A 61 -1.03 -13.33 20.23
N GLY A 62 -1.80 -13.80 21.20
CA GLY A 62 -3.14 -13.29 21.51
C GLY A 62 -3.12 -11.81 21.90
N ALA A 63 -2.13 -11.36 22.67
CA ALA A 63 -1.93 -9.96 23.00
C ALA A 63 -1.66 -9.11 21.76
N MET A 64 -0.83 -9.58 20.82
CA MET A 64 -0.59 -8.88 19.55
C MET A 64 -1.85 -8.81 18.68
N THR A 65 -2.64 -9.89 18.62
CA THR A 65 -3.93 -9.89 17.92
C THR A 65 -4.93 -8.92 18.57
N LEU A 66 -4.96 -8.86 19.90
CA LEU A 66 -5.78 -7.89 20.63
C LEU A 66 -5.33 -6.45 20.38
N LEU A 67 -4.02 -6.19 20.37
CA LEU A 67 -3.48 -4.86 20.04
C LEU A 67 -3.81 -4.45 18.60
N LEU A 68 -3.79 -5.39 17.64
CA LEU A 68 -4.25 -5.13 16.27
C LEU A 68 -5.72 -4.67 16.25
N THR A 69 -6.60 -5.36 16.96
CA THR A 69 -8.04 -5.04 16.97
C THR A 69 -8.38 -3.77 17.75
N LEU A 70 -7.63 -3.45 18.80
CA LEU A 70 -7.82 -2.24 19.60
C LEU A 70 -7.23 -1.00 18.93
N LEU A 71 -5.99 -1.08 18.45
CA LEU A 71 -5.27 0.08 17.87
C LEU A 71 -5.63 0.32 16.41
N LYS A 72 -6.09 -0.71 15.68
CA LYS A 72 -6.50 -0.66 14.26
C LYS A 72 -5.49 0.10 13.38
N PRO A 73 -4.18 -0.23 13.44
CA PRO A 73 -3.16 0.49 12.69
C PRO A 73 -3.41 0.44 11.17
N GLU A 74 -4.13 -0.56 10.66
CA GLU A 74 -4.55 -0.60 9.26
C GLU A 74 -5.41 0.60 8.85
N LYS A 75 -6.29 1.09 9.74
CA LYS A 75 -7.12 2.27 9.44
C LYS A 75 -6.27 3.53 9.26
N SER A 76 -5.31 3.74 10.17
CA SER A 76 -4.36 4.86 10.07
C SER A 76 -3.46 4.74 8.85
N TRP A 77 -3.01 3.52 8.52
CA TRP A 77 -2.24 3.26 7.31
C TRP A 77 -3.03 3.66 6.05
N TYR A 78 -4.29 3.23 5.95
CA TYR A 78 -5.12 3.48 4.76
C TYR A 78 -5.51 4.95 4.60
N LYS A 79 -5.94 5.60 5.69
CA LYS A 79 -6.26 7.02 5.67
C LYS A 79 -5.06 7.88 5.28
N GLY A 80 -3.90 7.64 5.92
CA GLY A 80 -2.67 8.36 5.59
C GLY A 80 -2.24 8.17 4.14
N ARG A 81 -2.34 6.94 3.61
CA ARG A 81 -2.06 6.68 2.18
C ARG A 81 -3.02 7.43 1.26
N ALA A 82 -4.33 7.41 1.54
CA ALA A 82 -5.33 8.07 0.71
C ALA A 82 -5.12 9.60 0.68
N ILE A 83 -4.82 10.21 1.82
CA ILE A 83 -4.50 11.64 1.92
C ILE A 83 -3.21 11.94 1.16
N ALA A 84 -2.15 11.17 1.36
CA ALA A 84 -0.89 11.35 0.64
C ALA A 84 -1.09 11.26 -0.89
N GLU A 85 -1.81 10.26 -1.40
CA GLU A 85 -2.08 10.18 -2.84
C GLU A 85 -2.95 11.34 -3.35
N SER A 86 -3.93 11.80 -2.54
CA SER A 86 -4.74 12.98 -2.88
C SER A 86 -3.89 14.25 -2.98
N MET A 87 -2.99 14.48 -2.01
CA MET A 87 -2.05 15.61 -2.03
C MET A 87 -1.09 15.53 -3.21
N LYS A 88 -0.63 14.33 -3.57
CA LYS A 88 0.25 14.09 -4.71
C LYS A 88 -0.45 14.44 -6.02
N THR A 89 -1.67 13.94 -6.24
CA THR A 89 -2.46 14.27 -7.44
C THR A 89 -2.81 15.76 -7.50
N LEU A 90 -3.17 16.38 -6.36
CA LEU A 90 -3.42 17.81 -6.30
C LEU A 90 -2.17 18.62 -6.68
N SER A 91 -1.00 18.21 -6.19
CA SER A 91 0.28 18.85 -6.51
C SER A 91 0.62 18.75 -8.00
N TRP A 92 0.41 17.58 -8.62
CA TRP A 92 0.58 17.41 -10.07
C TRP A 92 -0.38 18.30 -10.87
N ARG A 93 -1.65 18.40 -10.47
CA ARG A 93 -2.61 19.31 -11.10
C ARG A 93 -2.17 20.77 -10.98
N TYR A 94 -1.69 21.17 -9.81
CA TYR A 94 -1.15 22.51 -9.58
C TYR A 94 0.06 22.80 -10.48
N MET A 95 1.07 21.92 -10.49
CA MET A 95 2.27 22.12 -11.31
C MET A 95 1.97 22.15 -12.82
N MET A 96 0.93 21.44 -13.27
CA MET A 96 0.60 21.32 -14.70
C MET A 96 -0.40 22.37 -15.20
N HIS A 97 -0.82 23.34 -14.37
CA HIS A 97 -1.86 24.33 -14.71
C HIS A 97 -3.17 23.67 -15.14
N ILE A 98 -3.59 22.68 -14.36
CA ILE A 98 -4.84 21.95 -14.57
C ILE A 98 -5.90 22.55 -13.68
N ASP A 99 -7.14 22.61 -14.17
CA ASP A 99 -8.31 22.96 -13.36
C ASP A 99 -8.21 22.30 -11.97
N PRO A 100 -8.45 23.05 -10.86
CA PRO A 100 -8.87 24.44 -10.80
C PRO A 100 -7.71 25.48 -10.78
N PHE A 101 -6.49 25.10 -11.20
CA PHE A 101 -5.24 25.87 -11.07
C PHE A 101 -4.72 26.44 -12.40
N ASP A 102 -5.63 26.74 -13.32
CA ASP A 102 -5.41 27.19 -14.69
C ASP A 102 -5.75 28.68 -14.91
N ALA A 103 -5.99 29.45 -13.84
CA ALA A 103 -6.23 30.87 -13.96
C ALA A 103 -4.96 31.62 -14.40
N ASN A 104 -5.12 32.73 -15.12
CA ASN A 104 -3.98 33.59 -15.51
C ASN A 104 -3.29 34.25 -14.31
N ASP A 105 -3.98 34.35 -13.18
CA ASP A 105 -3.45 34.90 -11.93
C ASP A 105 -2.95 33.77 -11.01
N ASP A 106 -1.63 33.64 -10.91
CA ASP A 106 -1.00 32.64 -10.05
C ASP A 106 -1.32 32.81 -8.57
N ARG A 107 -1.66 34.03 -8.10
CA ARG A 107 -2.10 34.24 -6.71
C ARG A 107 -3.45 33.56 -6.46
N GLN A 108 -4.36 33.59 -7.41
CA GLN A 108 -5.64 32.87 -7.30
C GLN A 108 -5.42 31.36 -7.30
N ASN A 109 -4.53 30.84 -8.13
CA ASN A 109 -4.21 29.41 -8.16
C ASN A 109 -3.58 28.94 -6.86
N LEU A 110 -2.70 29.77 -6.27
CA LEU A 110 -2.13 29.56 -4.95
C LEU A 110 -3.20 29.43 -3.87
N ILE A 111 -4.12 30.40 -3.79
CA ILE A 111 -5.23 30.40 -2.82
C ILE A 111 -6.09 29.14 -3.00
N ARG A 112 -6.48 28.83 -4.24
CA ARG A 112 -7.25 27.61 -4.54
C ARG A 112 -6.52 26.35 -4.10
N PHE A 113 -5.20 26.30 -4.26
CA PHE A 113 -4.40 25.14 -3.88
C PHE A 113 -4.36 24.96 -2.37
N THR A 114 -4.11 26.05 -1.63
CA THR A 114 -4.11 26.03 -0.16
C THR A 114 -5.49 25.70 0.42
N ASP A 115 -6.56 26.20 -0.21
CA ASP A 115 -7.94 25.90 0.20
C ASP A 115 -8.27 24.41 0.02
N ARG A 116 -7.85 23.83 -1.12
CA ARG A 116 -8.05 22.39 -1.38
C ARG A 116 -7.26 21.51 -0.43
N ILE A 117 -6.01 21.86 -0.12
CA ILE A 117 -5.23 21.16 0.92
C ILE A 117 -5.95 21.26 2.27
N SER A 118 -6.41 22.45 2.64
CA SER A 118 -7.12 22.68 3.90
C SER A 118 -8.41 21.86 3.99
N ALA A 119 -9.16 21.75 2.89
CA ALA A 119 -10.36 20.92 2.82
C ALA A 119 -10.06 19.43 3.00
N ILE A 120 -9.01 18.90 2.35
CA ILE A 120 -8.59 17.49 2.50
C ILE A 120 -8.19 17.23 3.96
N ASN A 121 -7.43 18.13 4.58
CA ASN A 121 -7.03 18.00 5.97
C ASN A 121 -8.21 18.11 6.94
N ALA A 122 -9.15 19.02 6.69
CA ALA A 122 -10.36 19.15 7.50
C ALA A 122 -11.17 17.86 7.48
N GLN A 123 -11.32 17.24 6.30
CA GLN A 123 -11.97 15.93 6.15
C GLN A 123 -11.21 14.83 6.89
N ALA A 124 -9.88 14.77 6.75
CA ALA A 124 -9.04 13.81 7.46
C ALA A 124 -9.17 13.91 8.99
N ASN A 125 -9.21 15.15 9.51
CA ASN A 125 -9.37 15.43 10.92
C ASN A 125 -10.74 14.98 11.44
N GLN A 126 -11.82 15.23 10.66
CA GLN A 126 -13.16 14.72 10.98
C GLN A 126 -13.19 13.19 11.02
N ASP A 127 -12.43 12.54 10.14
CA ASP A 127 -12.23 11.09 10.14
C ASP A 127 -11.28 10.61 11.26
N GLY A 128 -10.79 11.48 12.14
CA GLY A 128 -9.91 11.13 13.25
C GLY A 128 -8.48 10.77 12.84
N PHE A 129 -8.01 11.27 11.70
CA PHE A 129 -6.63 11.13 11.26
C PHE A 129 -5.91 12.48 11.30
N ILE A 130 -4.98 12.62 12.25
CA ILE A 130 -4.15 13.83 12.41
C ILE A 130 -2.67 13.39 12.39
N PRO A 131 -1.94 13.58 11.28
CA PRO A 131 -0.55 13.19 11.21
C PRO A 131 0.32 14.12 12.08
N LYS A 132 1.41 13.59 12.64
CA LYS A 132 2.37 14.40 13.40
C LYS A 132 3.17 15.26 12.42
N PRO A 133 3.31 16.58 12.67
CA PRO A 133 4.03 17.46 11.77
C PRO A 133 5.52 17.13 11.72
N ASN A 134 6.09 17.13 10.51
CA ASN A 134 7.52 16.97 10.31
C ASN A 134 8.26 18.26 10.70
N LYS A 135 9.26 18.13 11.58
CA LYS A 135 10.07 19.25 12.05
C LYS A 135 10.93 19.90 10.96
N TYR A 136 11.22 19.18 9.88
CA TYR A 136 12.18 19.59 8.85
C TYR A 136 11.53 19.93 7.50
N HIS A 137 10.20 19.87 7.40
CA HIS A 137 9.48 20.10 6.14
C HIS A 137 8.14 20.80 6.39
N SER A 138 8.12 22.13 6.26
CA SER A 138 6.97 22.97 6.56
C SER A 138 6.26 23.54 5.32
N ASP A 139 6.89 23.44 4.16
CA ASP A 139 6.45 24.16 2.98
C ASP A 139 5.21 23.51 2.36
N VAL A 140 4.14 24.31 2.21
CA VAL A 140 2.92 23.88 1.51
C VAL A 140 3.14 23.87 0.00
N ILE A 141 3.97 24.79 -0.50
CA ILE A 141 4.47 24.81 -1.87
C ILE A 141 5.98 24.82 -1.82
N THR A 142 6.58 23.84 -2.47
CA THR A 142 8.02 23.67 -2.49
C THR A 142 8.62 24.41 -3.68
N ALA A 143 9.91 24.76 -3.57
CA ALA A 143 10.64 25.40 -4.66
C ALA A 143 10.63 24.58 -5.96
N GLU A 144 10.63 23.25 -5.86
CA GLU A 144 10.54 22.36 -7.03
C GLU A 144 9.15 22.45 -7.69
N MET A 145 8.07 22.54 -6.92
CA MET A 145 6.72 22.71 -7.46
C MET A 145 6.59 24.01 -8.25
N ASP A 146 7.09 25.12 -7.70
CA ASP A 146 7.11 26.41 -8.39
C ASP A 146 8.03 26.37 -9.62
N ALA A 147 9.19 25.73 -9.52
CA ALA A 147 10.11 25.59 -10.65
C ALA A 147 9.47 24.81 -11.82
N ILE A 148 8.68 23.76 -11.53
CA ILE A 148 7.96 23.00 -12.56
C ILE A 148 6.79 23.82 -13.13
N ARG A 149 6.04 24.52 -12.26
CA ARG A 149 4.89 25.32 -12.68
C ARG A 149 5.29 26.46 -13.64
N ASN A 150 6.47 27.05 -13.43
CA ASN A 150 7.01 28.14 -14.26
C ASN A 150 7.63 27.68 -15.59
N LYS A 151 7.67 26.37 -15.88
CA LYS A 151 8.17 25.85 -17.15
C LYS A 151 7.20 26.11 -18.29
N ASN A 152 7.74 26.19 -19.51
CA ASN A 152 6.92 26.27 -20.71
C ASN A 152 6.12 24.96 -20.92
N LEU A 153 5.12 24.98 -21.80
CA LEU A 153 4.25 23.82 -22.04
C LEU A 153 5.02 22.57 -22.49
N LEU A 154 6.00 22.71 -23.37
CA LEU A 154 6.76 21.56 -23.89
C LEU A 154 7.59 20.89 -22.78
N GLU A 155 8.25 21.70 -21.95
CA GLU A 155 9.01 21.23 -20.79
C GLU A 155 8.10 20.58 -19.74
N ARG A 156 6.94 21.17 -19.45
CA ARG A 156 5.95 20.59 -18.52
C ARG A 156 5.43 19.24 -19.02
N LYS A 157 5.12 19.14 -20.32
CA LYS A 157 4.69 17.91 -20.99
C LYS A 157 5.71 16.80 -20.82
N ASP A 158 6.96 17.07 -21.18
CA ASP A 158 8.03 16.08 -21.08
C ASP A 158 8.32 15.68 -19.62
N TYR A 159 8.33 16.68 -18.71
CA TYR A 159 8.51 16.42 -17.29
C TYR A 159 7.40 15.52 -16.73
N TYR A 160 6.13 15.80 -17.04
CA TYR A 160 4.99 14.99 -16.61
C TYR A 160 5.05 13.57 -17.19
N LYS A 161 5.35 13.42 -18.47
CA LYS A 161 5.49 12.10 -19.11
C LYS A 161 6.53 11.25 -18.39
N THR A 162 7.73 11.78 -18.22
CA THR A 162 8.88 11.03 -17.70
C THR A 162 8.74 10.75 -16.21
N HIS A 163 8.39 11.76 -15.41
CA HIS A 163 8.41 11.66 -13.95
C HIS A 163 7.11 11.15 -13.34
N ARG A 164 5.97 11.31 -14.04
CA ARG A 164 4.66 10.86 -13.55
C ARG A 164 4.17 9.65 -14.31
N ILE A 165 3.95 9.76 -15.62
CA ILE A 165 3.27 8.70 -16.39
C ILE A 165 4.15 7.44 -16.51
N GLU A 166 5.37 7.58 -16.99
CA GLU A 166 6.26 6.42 -17.20
C GLU A 166 6.65 5.75 -15.89
N ASN A 167 6.90 6.55 -14.86
CA ASN A 167 7.13 6.06 -13.50
C ASN A 167 5.92 5.23 -13.00
N GLN A 168 4.70 5.76 -13.12
CA GLN A 168 3.48 5.06 -12.71
C GLN A 168 3.25 3.78 -13.50
N ILE A 169 3.42 3.80 -14.82
CA ILE A 169 3.30 2.60 -15.67
C ILE A 169 4.29 1.52 -15.20
N SER A 170 5.57 1.87 -15.03
CA SER A 170 6.59 0.94 -14.56
C SER A 170 6.24 0.39 -13.16
N TRP A 171 5.81 1.26 -12.25
CA TRP A 171 5.44 0.91 -10.89
C TRP A 171 4.25 -0.06 -10.86
N TYR A 172 3.17 0.22 -11.60
CA TYR A 172 1.99 -0.63 -11.69
C TYR A 172 2.31 -1.98 -12.31
N ARG A 173 3.13 -2.00 -13.38
CA ARG A 173 3.61 -3.25 -13.98
C ARG A 173 4.35 -4.12 -12.97
N GLN A 174 5.35 -3.54 -12.30
CA GLN A 174 6.16 -4.29 -11.34
C GLN A 174 5.33 -4.79 -10.16
N LYS A 175 4.42 -3.95 -9.64
CA LYS A 175 3.50 -4.35 -8.57
C LYS A 175 2.60 -5.50 -8.98
N SER A 176 2.00 -5.42 -10.17
CA SER A 176 1.16 -6.47 -10.70
C SER A 176 1.90 -7.81 -10.82
N ILE A 177 3.14 -7.80 -11.34
CA ILE A 177 3.98 -9.01 -11.46
C ILE A 177 4.34 -9.58 -10.09
N ASN A 178 4.79 -8.73 -9.16
CA ASN A 178 5.20 -9.16 -7.83
C ASN A 178 4.04 -9.81 -7.06
N TYR A 179 2.83 -9.25 -7.13
CA TYR A 179 1.67 -9.85 -6.47
C TYR A 179 1.19 -11.15 -7.12
N LYS A 180 1.31 -11.27 -8.46
CA LYS A 180 1.06 -12.55 -9.16
C LYS A 180 2.04 -13.64 -8.70
N LEU A 181 3.34 -13.32 -8.66
CA LEU A 181 4.37 -14.25 -8.21
C LEU A 181 4.18 -14.65 -6.75
N ALA A 182 3.98 -13.67 -5.86
CA ALA A 182 3.74 -13.94 -4.44
C ALA A 182 2.50 -14.83 -4.23
N GLY A 183 1.39 -14.53 -4.91
CA GLY A 183 0.19 -15.37 -4.86
C GLY A 183 0.45 -16.80 -5.32
N ASN A 184 1.15 -16.99 -6.44
CA ASN A 184 1.49 -18.31 -6.95
C ASN A 184 2.43 -19.09 -6.00
N ILE A 185 3.43 -18.42 -5.44
CA ILE A 185 4.35 -19.03 -4.47
C ILE A 185 3.57 -19.49 -3.23
N CYS A 186 2.69 -18.65 -2.69
CA CYS A 186 1.85 -19.03 -1.55
C CYS A 186 0.93 -20.22 -1.89
N SER A 187 0.26 -20.22 -3.03
CA SER A 187 -0.61 -21.32 -3.45
C SER A 187 0.15 -22.65 -3.58
N TRP A 188 1.33 -22.63 -4.20
CA TRP A 188 2.18 -23.83 -4.30
C TRP A 188 2.71 -24.28 -2.93
N ALA A 189 3.12 -23.35 -2.07
CA ALA A 189 3.57 -23.67 -0.72
C ALA A 189 2.45 -24.31 0.12
N ILE A 190 1.22 -23.80 0.03
CA ILE A 190 0.03 -24.39 0.69
C ILE A 190 -0.17 -25.83 0.21
N PHE A 191 -0.19 -26.03 -1.12
CA PHE A 191 -0.38 -27.35 -1.72
C PHE A 191 0.70 -28.35 -1.27
N VAL A 192 1.98 -27.95 -1.30
CA VAL A 192 3.08 -28.81 -0.86
C VAL A 192 2.99 -29.14 0.63
N CYS A 193 2.67 -28.17 1.49
CA CYS A 193 2.49 -28.42 2.93
C CYS A 193 1.36 -29.42 3.19
N GLN A 194 0.23 -29.27 2.48
CA GLN A 194 -0.91 -30.19 2.60
C GLN A 194 -0.57 -31.60 2.09
N LEU A 195 0.18 -31.71 0.99
CA LEU A 195 0.67 -33.00 0.49
C LEU A 195 1.58 -33.69 1.49
N ILE A 196 2.55 -32.97 2.08
CA ILE A 196 3.46 -33.53 3.08
C ILE A 196 2.67 -33.98 4.32
N ALA A 197 1.74 -33.15 4.81
CA ALA A 197 0.87 -33.50 5.93
C ALA A 197 0.06 -34.77 5.65
N GLY A 198 -0.59 -34.85 4.49
CA GLY A 198 -1.39 -36.01 4.08
C GLY A 198 -0.55 -37.28 3.92
N PHE A 199 0.61 -37.20 3.26
CA PHE A 199 1.52 -38.33 3.10
C PHE A 199 2.02 -38.84 4.45
N TYR A 200 2.38 -37.93 5.34
CA TYR A 200 2.83 -38.28 6.68
C TYR A 200 1.75 -38.98 7.50
N LEU A 201 0.49 -38.51 7.43
CA LEU A 201 -0.64 -39.17 8.08
C LEU A 201 -0.87 -40.61 7.58
N VAL A 202 -0.81 -40.82 6.26
CA VAL A 202 -0.96 -42.16 5.66
C VAL A 202 0.20 -43.08 6.03
N LYS A 203 1.43 -42.57 6.03
CA LYS A 203 2.62 -43.38 6.34
C LYS A 203 2.67 -43.80 7.81
N ASN A 204 2.32 -42.91 8.73
CA ASN A 204 2.52 -43.16 10.15
C ASN A 204 1.45 -44.09 10.75
N ASN A 205 0.33 -44.37 10.06
CA ASN A 205 -0.70 -45.33 10.50
C ASN A 205 -1.13 -45.18 11.99
N GLY A 206 -1.11 -43.97 12.53
CA GLY A 206 -1.43 -43.70 13.95
C GLY A 206 -0.35 -44.09 14.97
N GLN A 207 0.86 -44.47 14.53
CA GLN A 207 2.01 -44.64 15.42
C GLN A 207 2.57 -43.27 15.85
N ASN A 208 2.71 -43.08 17.16
CA ASN A 208 3.32 -41.88 17.72
C ASN A 208 4.84 -41.92 17.48
N THR A 209 5.28 -41.23 16.43
CA THR A 209 6.69 -40.87 16.28
C THR A 209 7.01 -39.66 17.14
N SER A 210 8.25 -39.57 17.63
CA SER A 210 8.76 -38.50 18.51
C SER A 210 8.70 -37.06 17.96
N VAL A 211 8.37 -36.89 16.67
CA VAL A 211 8.20 -35.60 16.01
C VAL A 211 6.86 -35.59 15.29
N ASN A 212 5.93 -34.74 15.68
CA ASN A 212 4.64 -34.56 15.02
C ASN A 212 4.76 -33.53 13.88
N LEU A 213 5.27 -33.97 12.72
CA LEU A 213 5.45 -33.09 11.56
C LEU A 213 4.10 -32.55 11.01
N ASN A 214 3.01 -33.28 11.24
CA ASN A 214 1.69 -32.92 10.76
C ASN A 214 1.21 -31.57 11.32
N GLY A 215 1.36 -31.34 12.62
CA GLY A 215 0.96 -30.09 13.27
C GLY A 215 1.65 -28.87 12.67
N ILE A 216 2.95 -28.97 12.42
CA ILE A 216 3.76 -27.91 11.80
C ILE A 216 3.28 -27.61 10.37
N MET A 217 3.08 -28.64 9.56
CA MET A 217 2.68 -28.47 8.15
C MET A 217 1.28 -27.87 8.02
N VAL A 218 0.33 -28.33 8.84
CA VAL A 218 -1.03 -27.77 8.90
C VAL A 218 -1.00 -26.32 9.34
N PHE A 219 -0.20 -25.98 10.36
CA PHE A 219 -0.06 -24.60 10.81
C PHE A 219 0.50 -23.67 9.72
N ILE A 220 1.55 -24.11 9.01
CA ILE A 220 2.13 -23.34 7.90
C ILE A 220 1.09 -23.12 6.80
N ALA A 221 0.36 -24.19 6.41
CA ALA A 221 -0.68 -24.10 5.38
C ALA A 221 -1.79 -23.11 5.79
N THR A 222 -2.33 -23.22 7.00
CA THR A 222 -3.38 -22.31 7.51
C THR A 222 -2.89 -20.86 7.61
N SER A 223 -1.65 -20.65 8.06
CA SER A 223 -1.04 -19.31 8.13
C SER A 223 -0.88 -18.70 6.73
N LEU A 224 -0.45 -19.48 5.74
CA LEU A 224 -0.34 -19.03 4.36
C LEU A 224 -1.71 -18.71 3.76
N ILE A 225 -2.74 -19.52 4.04
CA ILE A 225 -4.13 -19.23 3.63
C ILE A 225 -4.58 -17.89 4.22
N ALA A 226 -4.35 -17.67 5.52
CA ALA A 226 -4.68 -16.39 6.16
C ALA A 226 -3.93 -15.21 5.53
N ILE A 227 -2.66 -15.38 5.15
CA ILE A 227 -1.88 -14.36 4.43
C ILE A 227 -2.48 -14.09 3.04
N VAL A 228 -2.90 -15.12 2.30
CA VAL A 228 -3.54 -14.97 0.98
C VAL A 228 -4.83 -14.17 1.10
N GLU A 229 -5.67 -14.45 2.09
CA GLU A 229 -6.90 -13.69 2.33
C GLU A 229 -6.65 -12.26 2.81
N LEU A 230 -5.61 -12.07 3.62
CA LEU A 230 -5.24 -10.75 4.10
C LEU A 230 -4.75 -9.82 2.98
N TYR A 231 -3.92 -10.35 2.08
CA TYR A 231 -3.35 -9.56 1.00
C TYR A 231 -4.25 -9.51 -0.24
N LYS A 232 -5.12 -10.52 -0.45
CA LYS A 232 -5.94 -10.69 -1.66
C LYS A 232 -5.08 -10.52 -2.92
N PHE A 233 -4.02 -11.33 -3.04
CA PHE A 233 -2.99 -11.18 -4.08
C PHE A 233 -3.56 -11.11 -5.51
N LYS A 234 -4.58 -11.90 -5.80
CA LYS A 234 -5.27 -11.93 -7.10
C LYS A 234 -5.95 -10.60 -7.41
N ASP A 235 -6.67 -10.03 -6.44
CA ASP A 235 -7.39 -8.76 -6.60
C ASP A 235 -6.42 -7.60 -6.82
N LEU A 236 -5.30 -7.59 -6.08
CA LEU A 236 -4.23 -6.60 -6.25
C LEU A 236 -3.57 -6.73 -7.61
N HIS A 237 -3.21 -7.95 -8.03
CA HIS A 237 -2.64 -8.20 -9.34
C HIS A 237 -3.54 -7.65 -10.47
N GLN A 238 -4.84 -7.95 -10.41
CA GLN A 238 -5.83 -7.52 -11.40
C GLN A 238 -6.00 -6.00 -11.42
N ALA A 239 -6.14 -5.36 -10.25
CA ALA A 239 -6.27 -3.90 -10.17
C ALA A 239 -5.06 -3.20 -10.79
N TYR A 240 -3.85 -3.59 -10.41
CA TYR A 240 -2.64 -2.99 -10.95
C TYR A 240 -2.42 -3.30 -12.44
N ALA A 241 -2.79 -4.49 -12.90
CA ALA A 241 -2.71 -4.83 -14.33
C ALA A 241 -3.66 -3.96 -15.17
N LEU A 242 -4.89 -3.75 -14.69
CA LEU A 242 -5.88 -2.90 -15.36
C LEU A 242 -5.41 -1.45 -15.42
N THR A 243 -4.98 -0.86 -14.30
CA THR A 243 -4.49 0.52 -14.28
C THR A 243 -3.25 0.71 -15.16
N HIS A 244 -2.34 -0.28 -15.20
CA HIS A 244 -1.23 -0.28 -16.14
C HIS A 244 -1.68 -0.25 -17.61
N GLN A 245 -2.69 -1.03 -17.98
CA GLN A 245 -3.25 -1.03 -19.33
C GLN A 245 -3.92 0.30 -19.65
N GLU A 246 -4.77 0.82 -18.77
CA GLU A 246 -5.42 2.14 -18.92
C GLU A 246 -4.39 3.25 -19.14
N LEU A 247 -3.34 3.30 -18.30
CA LEU A 247 -2.30 4.32 -18.42
C LEU A 247 -1.48 4.19 -19.70
N ASN A 248 -1.22 2.96 -20.18
CA ASN A 248 -0.56 2.79 -21.47
C ASN A 248 -1.43 3.27 -22.63
N ILE A 249 -2.75 3.00 -22.59
CA ILE A 249 -3.69 3.51 -23.59
C ILE A 249 -3.70 5.04 -23.58
N ILE A 250 -3.78 5.65 -22.39
CA ILE A 250 -3.72 7.11 -22.25
C ILE A 250 -2.40 7.63 -22.83
N LYS A 251 -1.25 7.02 -22.46
CA LYS A 251 0.09 7.40 -22.95
C LYS A 251 0.18 7.42 -24.48
N THR A 252 -0.52 6.55 -25.22
CA THR A 252 -0.49 6.57 -26.71
C THR A 252 -0.93 7.90 -27.30
N ARG A 253 -1.83 8.63 -26.63
CA ARG A 253 -2.35 9.92 -27.09
C ARG A 253 -1.37 11.07 -26.88
N PHE A 254 -0.29 10.86 -26.14
CA PHE A 254 0.66 11.91 -25.76
C PHE A 254 1.29 12.61 -26.98
N GLY A 255 1.60 11.87 -28.05
CA GLY A 255 2.21 12.41 -29.26
C GLY A 255 1.29 13.33 -30.08
N ILE A 256 -0.02 13.30 -29.83
CA ILE A 256 -1.03 14.07 -30.56
C ILE A 256 -1.31 15.42 -29.89
N ILE A 257 -0.88 15.60 -28.64
CA ILE A 257 -1.12 16.82 -27.86
C ILE A 257 -0.32 17.98 -28.45
N GLN A 258 -0.98 19.02 -28.95
CA GLN A 258 -0.32 20.22 -29.49
C GLN A 258 -0.52 21.46 -28.62
N ASP A 259 -1.69 21.60 -28.01
CA ASP A 259 -2.12 22.77 -27.27
C ASP A 259 -2.31 22.52 -25.75
N GLN A 260 -2.43 23.61 -24.98
CA GLN A 260 -2.61 23.55 -23.52
C GLN A 260 -3.92 22.87 -23.13
N ARG A 261 -5.01 23.02 -23.90
CA ARG A 261 -6.30 22.42 -23.56
C ARG A 261 -6.26 20.90 -23.70
N SER A 262 -5.69 20.41 -24.79
CA SER A 262 -5.45 18.98 -25.01
C SER A 262 -4.51 18.40 -23.95
N PHE A 263 -3.49 19.15 -23.53
CA PHE A 263 -2.61 18.73 -22.43
C PHE A 263 -3.37 18.64 -21.11
N ASN A 264 -4.21 19.64 -20.81
CA ASN A 264 -4.98 19.66 -19.57
C ASN A 264 -5.94 18.46 -19.48
N GLN A 265 -6.64 18.16 -20.57
CA GLN A 265 -7.51 16.99 -20.64
C GLN A 265 -6.72 15.68 -20.44
N PHE A 266 -5.54 15.54 -21.07
CA PHE A 266 -4.70 14.37 -20.89
C PHE A 266 -4.28 14.16 -19.42
N VAL A 267 -3.84 15.23 -18.74
CA VAL A 267 -3.42 15.14 -17.33
C VAL A 267 -4.62 14.82 -16.43
N LEU A 268 -5.79 15.40 -16.69
CA LEU A 268 -7.03 15.07 -15.96
C LEU A 268 -7.40 13.59 -16.13
N GLU A 269 -7.41 13.08 -17.35
CA GLU A 269 -7.71 11.67 -17.63
C GLU A 269 -6.71 10.73 -16.93
N ALA A 270 -5.41 11.05 -16.98
CA ALA A 270 -4.36 10.26 -16.35
C ALA A 270 -4.46 10.27 -14.82
N GLU A 271 -4.59 11.44 -14.18
CA GLU A 271 -4.71 11.55 -12.74
C GLU A 271 -6.03 10.96 -12.22
N GLN A 272 -7.11 11.02 -13.01
CA GLN A 272 -8.36 10.34 -12.67
C GLN A 272 -8.20 8.82 -12.71
N ALA A 273 -7.51 8.26 -13.73
CA ALA A 273 -7.22 6.83 -13.80
C ALA A 273 -6.39 6.36 -12.60
N ILE A 274 -5.36 7.13 -12.20
CA ILE A 274 -4.55 6.86 -11.00
C ILE A 274 -5.41 6.93 -9.74
N SER A 275 -6.24 7.96 -9.60
CA SER A 275 -7.08 8.15 -8.42
C SER A 275 -8.14 7.05 -8.28
N ARG A 276 -8.74 6.58 -9.39
CA ARG A 276 -9.72 5.48 -9.37
C ARG A 276 -9.13 4.19 -8.79
N GLU A 277 -7.88 3.85 -9.11
CA GLU A 277 -7.20 2.69 -8.53
C GLU A 277 -7.16 2.79 -7.00
N HIS A 278 -6.72 3.93 -6.48
CA HIS A 278 -6.62 4.16 -5.05
C HIS A 278 -7.97 4.08 -4.34
N THR A 279 -9.04 4.64 -4.94
CA THR A 279 -10.39 4.57 -4.38
C THR A 279 -10.95 3.15 -4.40
N MET A 280 -10.78 2.41 -5.51
CA MET A 280 -11.20 1.01 -5.60
C MET A 280 -10.45 0.12 -4.61
N TRP A 281 -9.15 0.37 -4.43
CA TRP A 281 -8.34 -0.33 -3.45
C TRP A 281 -8.84 -0.10 -2.02
N LEU A 282 -9.19 1.14 -1.69
CA LEU A 282 -9.75 1.49 -0.37
C LEU A 282 -11.11 0.82 -0.14
N ALA A 283 -12.00 0.86 -1.14
CA ALA A 283 -13.33 0.26 -1.06
C ALA A 283 -13.28 -1.26 -0.79
N ARG A 284 -12.36 -1.99 -1.43
CA ARG A 284 -12.18 -3.45 -1.27
C ARG A 284 -11.66 -3.90 0.09
N ARG A 285 -11.16 -2.98 0.92
CA ARG A 285 -10.62 -3.26 2.25
C ARG A 285 -11.49 -2.75 3.38
N ILE A 286 -12.42 -1.84 3.09
CA ILE A 286 -13.40 -1.31 4.06
C ILE A 286 -14.73 -2.08 3.97
N GLY A 287 -15.09 -2.59 2.79
CA GLY A 287 -16.21 -3.52 2.60
C GLY A 287 -15.81 -4.97 2.88
#